data_AF-A0A7S1CZB0-F1
#
_entry.id   AF-A0A7S1CZB0-F1
#
_cell.length_a   1.000
_cell.length_b   1.000
_cell.length_c   1.000
_cell.angle_alpha   90.00
_cell.angle_beta   90.00
_cell.angle_gamma   90.00
#
_symmetry.space_group_name_H-M   'P 1'
#
loop_
_entity.id
_entity.type
_entity.pdbx_description
1 polymer ?
#
loop_
_entity_poly.entity_id
_entity_poly.type
_entity_poly.pdbx_seq_one_letter_code
_entity_poly.pdbx_strand_id
1 'polypeptide(L)'
;KKIETRAYALPRALVGKRIEILRSIRGSVGVSSLGDVVDMKSCNSVKHIGWCKITEIIEYRSRSRFEADEGKHLVTRESGYGWKEGSSDVIFGWVVGDVGSESSSSLTIARRRFRSLFEVAGP
;
A
#
# COMPACT_ATOMS: atom_id res chain seq x y z
N LYS A 1 5.96 10.49 0.88
CA LYS A 1 6.84 9.60 0.07
C LYS A 1 6.17 9.35 -1.26
N LYS A 2 6.92 9.03 -2.32
CA LYS A 2 6.43 8.96 -3.70
C LYS A 2 6.33 7.52 -4.25
N ILE A 3 6.86 6.54 -3.53
CA ILE A 3 6.81 5.13 -3.92
C ILE A 3 6.32 4.30 -2.73
N GLU A 4 5.31 3.46 -2.96
CA GLU A 4 4.88 2.42 -2.04
C GLU A 4 5.46 1.07 -2.48
N THR A 5 6.10 0.34 -1.58
CA THR A 5 6.79 -0.92 -1.92
C THR A 5 5.97 -2.14 -1.54
N ARG A 6 5.91 -3.13 -2.43
CA ARG A 6 5.14 -4.37 -2.26
C ARG A 6 5.89 -5.57 -2.82
N ALA A 7 5.53 -6.76 -2.33
CA ALA A 7 6.00 -8.04 -2.88
C ALA A 7 5.21 -8.48 -4.14
N TYR A 8 4.25 -7.67 -4.60
CA TYR A 8 3.43 -7.95 -5.78
C TYR A 8 3.17 -6.65 -6.57
N ALA A 9 3.01 -6.78 -7.88
CA ALA A 9 2.61 -5.68 -8.74
C ALA A 9 1.17 -5.21 -8.40
N LEU A 10 0.91 -3.91 -8.52
CA LEU A 10 -0.47 -3.43 -8.48
C LEU A 10 -1.23 -4.05 -9.67
N PRO A 11 -2.46 -4.56 -9.49
CA PRO A 11 -3.30 -4.98 -10.60
C PRO A 11 -3.38 -3.87 -11.67
N ARG A 12 -3.05 -4.17 -12.92
CA ARG A 12 -2.94 -3.16 -13.99
C ARG A 12 -4.22 -2.32 -14.18
N ALA A 13 -5.38 -2.92 -13.94
CA ALA A 13 -6.67 -2.23 -14.00
C ALA A 13 -6.83 -1.08 -13.00
N LEU A 14 -6.00 -1.04 -11.94
CA LEU A 14 -6.02 0.01 -10.91
C LEU A 14 -5.02 1.14 -11.19
N VAL A 15 -4.12 0.99 -12.18
CA VAL A 15 -3.19 2.06 -12.57
C VAL A 15 -3.99 3.25 -13.13
N GLY A 16 -3.68 4.45 -12.63
CA GLY A 16 -4.39 5.68 -12.95
C GLY A 16 -5.78 5.82 -12.31
N LYS A 17 -6.27 4.79 -11.62
CA LYS A 17 -7.52 4.86 -10.85
C LYS A 17 -7.27 5.45 -9.48
N ARG A 18 -8.31 6.09 -8.93
CA ARG A 18 -8.31 6.57 -7.55
C ARG A 18 -8.35 5.36 -6.61
N ILE A 19 -7.42 5.33 -5.66
CA ILE A 19 -7.31 4.31 -4.61
C ILE A 19 -7.41 5.03 -3.28
N GLU A 20 -8.41 4.64 -2.48
CA GLU A 20 -8.62 5.18 -1.14
C GLU A 20 -7.52 4.69 -0.17
N ILE A 21 -7.05 5.57 0.70
CA ILE A 21 -5.99 5.31 1.67
C ILE A 21 -6.61 5.13 3.05
N LEU A 22 -6.52 3.89 3.53
CA LEU A 22 -6.92 3.52 4.89
C LEU A 22 -5.69 3.48 5.79
N ARG A 23 -5.74 4.20 6.91
CA ARG A 23 -4.73 4.14 7.97
C ARG A 23 -5.24 3.26 9.10
N SER A 24 -4.56 2.15 9.35
CA SER A 24 -4.80 1.30 10.52
C SER A 24 -3.93 1.71 11.72
N ILE A 25 -4.21 1.13 12.88
CA ILE A 25 -3.24 1.09 14.00
C ILE A 25 -1.96 0.40 13.51
N ARG A 26 -0.82 0.87 14.04
CA ARG A 26 0.51 0.29 13.77
C ARG A 26 0.52 -1.18 14.19
N GLY A 27 0.87 -2.06 13.27
CA GLY A 27 1.07 -3.49 13.52
C GLY A 27 2.54 -3.87 13.67
N SER A 28 2.79 -5.16 13.90
CA SER A 28 4.12 -5.77 13.85
C SER A 28 4.56 -6.01 12.39
N VAL A 29 5.87 -5.99 12.15
CA VAL A 29 6.44 -6.35 10.85
C VAL A 29 5.97 -7.76 10.45
N GLY A 30 5.56 -7.95 9.20
CA GLY A 30 5.08 -9.25 8.73
C GLY A 30 3.60 -9.53 9.00
N VAL A 31 2.94 -8.76 9.87
CA VAL A 31 1.57 -9.04 10.32
C VAL A 31 0.62 -7.94 9.85
N SER A 32 -0.50 -8.33 9.22
CA SER A 32 -1.58 -7.37 8.97
C SER A 32 -2.36 -7.16 10.25
N SER A 33 -2.55 -5.92 10.68
CA SER A 33 -3.40 -5.58 11.83
C SER A 33 -4.90 -5.60 11.50
N LEU A 34 -5.27 -5.87 10.24
CA LEU A 34 -6.65 -5.91 9.77
C LEU A 34 -7.06 -7.35 9.45
N GLY A 35 -8.33 -7.68 9.68
CA GLY A 35 -8.92 -8.92 9.20
C GLY A 35 -9.18 -8.90 7.69
N ASP A 36 -9.85 -9.93 7.18
CA ASP A 36 -10.22 -10.02 5.76
C ASP A 36 -11.47 -9.21 5.41
N VAL A 37 -12.29 -8.91 6.42
CA VAL A 37 -13.43 -8.02 6.29
C VAL A 37 -13.32 -6.97 7.38
N VAL A 38 -13.41 -5.71 6.99
CA VAL A 38 -13.43 -4.56 7.90
C VAL A 38 -14.73 -3.81 7.70
N ASP A 39 -15.54 -3.74 8.76
CA ASP A 39 -16.68 -2.83 8.82
C ASP A 39 -16.17 -1.43 9.19
N MET A 40 -16.16 -0.55 8.20
CA MET A 40 -15.60 0.79 8.31
C MET A 40 -16.43 1.72 9.21
N LYS A 41 -17.70 1.38 9.50
CA LYS A 41 -18.58 2.17 10.38
C LYS A 41 -18.34 1.87 11.86
N SER A 42 -18.06 0.61 12.19
CA SER A 42 -17.84 0.17 13.57
C SER A 42 -16.37 0.08 13.96
N CYS A 43 -15.45 0.06 13.00
CA CYS A 43 -14.03 -0.13 13.24
C CYS A 43 -13.31 1.17 13.61
N ASN A 44 -13.11 1.41 14.90
CA ASN A 44 -12.34 2.58 15.39
C ASN A 44 -10.83 2.51 15.09
N SER A 45 -10.31 1.35 14.69
CA SER A 45 -8.89 1.13 14.43
C SER A 45 -8.45 1.44 13.00
N VAL A 46 -9.40 1.79 12.12
CA VAL A 46 -9.12 2.17 10.73
C VAL A 46 -9.73 3.54 10.45
N LYS A 47 -8.94 4.43 9.86
CA LYS A 47 -9.41 5.76 9.43
C LYS A 47 -9.16 5.91 7.95
N HIS A 48 -10.18 6.36 7.22
CA HIS A 48 -9.99 6.90 5.89
C HIS A 48 -9.24 8.24 6.00
N ILE A 49 -8.15 8.42 5.26
CA ILE A 49 -7.31 9.62 5.36
C ILE A 49 -7.12 10.37 4.05
N GLY A 50 -7.70 9.88 2.95
CA GLY A 50 -7.56 10.47 1.63
C GLY A 50 -7.37 9.41 0.56
N TRP A 51 -6.88 9.81 -0.60
CA TRP A 51 -6.73 8.96 -1.77
C TRP A 51 -5.44 9.25 -2.52
N CYS A 52 -5.03 8.31 -3.36
CA CYS A 52 -4.00 8.54 -4.35
C CYS A 52 -4.31 7.85 -5.69
N LYS A 53 -3.56 8.22 -6.73
CA LYS A 53 -3.44 7.42 -7.95
C LYS A 53 -2.04 6.81 -8.01
N ILE A 54 -1.97 5.56 -8.43
CA ILE A 54 -0.69 4.95 -8.80
C ILE A 54 -0.52 5.11 -10.31
N THR A 55 0.56 5.76 -10.75
CA THR A 55 0.79 6.09 -12.16
C THR A 55 1.69 5.09 -12.87
N GLU A 56 2.57 4.42 -12.13
CA GLU A 56 3.57 3.49 -12.67
C GLU A 56 3.88 2.38 -11.67
N ILE A 57 4.35 1.24 -12.20
CA ILE A 57 4.86 0.12 -11.42
C ILE A 57 6.32 -0.12 -11.83
N ILE A 58 7.23 0.00 -10.88
CA ILE A 58 8.66 -0.30 -11.04
C ILE A 58 8.92 -1.72 -10.55
N GLU A 59 9.65 -2.51 -11.32
CA GLU A 59 10.18 -3.80 -10.90
C GLU A 59 11.65 -3.67 -10.47
N TYR A 60 11.89 -3.74 -9.17
CA TYR A 60 13.23 -3.84 -8.64
C TYR A 60 13.66 -5.30 -8.66
N ARG A 61 14.68 -5.60 -9.48
CA ARG A 61 15.30 -6.93 -9.61
C ARG A 61 16.73 -6.97 -9.08
N SER A 62 17.17 -5.89 -8.44
CA SER A 62 18.46 -5.84 -7.75
C SER A 62 18.38 -4.91 -6.55
N ARG A 63 19.17 -5.24 -5.52
CA ARG A 63 19.37 -4.39 -4.34
C ARG A 63 19.73 -2.96 -4.73
N SER A 64 20.72 -2.81 -5.61
CA SER A 64 21.25 -1.50 -6.01
C SER A 64 20.18 -0.57 -6.58
N ARG A 65 19.25 -1.09 -7.40
CA ARG A 65 18.14 -0.30 -7.94
C ARG A 65 17.11 0.06 -6.89
N PHE A 66 16.81 -0.86 -5.97
CA PHE A 66 15.88 -0.61 -4.87
C PHE A 66 16.42 0.46 -3.92
N GLU A 67 17.67 0.32 -3.48
CA GLU A 67 18.31 1.25 -2.54
C GLU A 67 18.56 2.64 -3.16
N ALA A 68 18.78 2.74 -4.47
CA ALA A 68 18.85 4.03 -5.17
C ALA A 68 17.57 4.88 -5.02
N ASP A 69 16.42 4.24 -4.78
CA ASP A 69 15.14 4.88 -4.56
C ASP A 69 14.75 4.97 -3.07
N GLU A 70 15.64 4.66 -2.12
CA GLU A 70 15.36 4.66 -0.68
C GLU A 70 14.80 6.01 -0.19
N GLY A 71 15.30 7.11 -0.73
CA GLY A 71 14.78 8.45 -0.45
C GLY A 71 13.30 8.64 -0.85
N LYS A 72 12.79 7.85 -1.81
CA LYS A 72 11.44 7.97 -2.38
C LYS A 72 10.40 7.08 -1.69
N HIS A 73 10.80 6.04 -0.97
CA HIS A 73 9.92 5.16 -0.17
C HIS A 73 10.21 5.19 1.34
N LEU A 74 9.46 4.42 2.13
CA LEU A 74 9.61 4.32 3.61
C LEU A 74 10.39 3.09 4.08
N VAL A 75 10.82 2.22 3.16
CA VAL A 75 11.57 1.01 3.49
C VAL A 75 13.05 1.32 3.45
N THR A 76 13.68 1.45 4.62
CA THR A 76 15.14 1.58 4.72
C THR A 76 15.82 0.24 4.50
N ARG A 77 17.13 0.25 4.29
CA ARG A 77 17.94 -0.97 4.13
C ARG A 77 17.81 -1.95 5.31
N GLU A 78 17.67 -1.44 6.53
CA GLU A 78 17.55 -2.23 7.76
C GLU A 78 16.11 -2.70 8.03
N SER A 79 15.15 -2.27 7.20
CA SER A 79 13.76 -2.65 7.36
C SER A 79 13.55 -4.13 7.12
N GLY A 80 12.68 -4.76 7.92
CA GLY A 80 12.25 -6.14 7.69
C GLY A 80 11.50 -6.35 6.36
N TYR A 81 11.17 -5.27 5.66
CA TYR A 81 10.57 -5.25 4.33
C TYR A 81 11.56 -4.87 3.20
N GLY A 82 12.83 -4.62 3.53
CA GLY A 82 13.88 -4.27 2.57
C GLY A 82 14.34 -5.46 1.72
N TRP A 83 15.29 -5.19 0.81
CA TRP A 83 15.87 -6.21 -0.07
C TRP A 83 16.67 -7.25 0.70
N LYS A 84 16.30 -8.53 0.54
CA LYS A 84 16.98 -9.67 1.16
C LYS A 84 17.60 -10.55 0.09
N GLU A 85 18.94 -10.62 0.06
CA GLU A 85 19.64 -11.50 -0.88
C GLU A 85 19.19 -12.95 -0.71
N GLY A 86 18.92 -13.63 -1.81
CA GLY A 86 18.45 -15.02 -1.82
C GLY A 86 16.98 -15.23 -1.40
N SER A 87 16.28 -14.17 -0.96
CA SER A 87 14.87 -14.25 -0.55
C SER A 87 13.95 -13.27 -1.27
N SER A 88 14.50 -12.21 -1.86
CA SER A 88 13.78 -11.21 -2.64
C SER A 88 14.15 -11.36 -4.12
N ASP A 89 13.31 -12.07 -4.88
CA ASP A 89 13.50 -12.17 -6.34
C ASP A 89 13.08 -10.88 -7.05
N VAL A 90 12.04 -10.23 -6.54
CA VAL A 90 11.52 -8.96 -7.05
C VAL A 90 10.82 -8.17 -5.94
N ILE A 91 11.01 -6.85 -5.94
CA ILE A 91 10.20 -5.91 -5.17
C ILE A 91 9.52 -4.96 -6.15
N PHE A 92 8.25 -4.66 -5.93
CA PHE A 92 7.48 -3.75 -6.78
C PHE A 92 7.34 -2.39 -6.10
N GLY A 93 7.72 -1.34 -6.81
CA GLY A 93 7.45 0.05 -6.43
C GLY A 93 6.20 0.57 -7.12
N TRP A 94 5.19 0.96 -6.37
CA TRP A 94 3.99 1.61 -6.89
C TRP A 94 4.22 3.12 -6.80
N VAL A 95 4.40 3.78 -7.95
CA VAL A 95 4.69 5.21 -8.03
C VAL A 95 3.41 5.99 -7.79
N VAL A 96 3.41 6.80 -6.73
CA VAL A 96 2.28 7.64 -6.33
C VAL A 96 2.31 8.93 -7.15
N GLY A 97 1.23 9.16 -7.90
CA GLY A 97 0.96 10.40 -8.62
C GLY A 97 0.09 11.34 -7.79
N ASP A 98 -1.08 11.68 -8.32
CA ASP A 98 -2.06 12.55 -7.65
C ASP A 98 -2.42 12.02 -6.27
N VAL A 99 -2.60 12.93 -5.32
CA VAL A 99 -3.08 12.66 -3.96
C VAL A 99 -4.13 13.68 -3.56
N GLY A 100 -5.04 13.29 -2.69
CA GLY A 100 -5.96 14.22 -2.04
C GLY A 100 -6.27 13.77 -0.62
N SER A 101 -6.56 14.73 0.26
CA SER A 101 -7.09 14.46 1.59
C SER A 101 -8.60 14.31 1.52
N GLU A 102 -9.17 13.58 2.48
CA GLU A 102 -10.61 13.48 2.60
C GLU A 102 -11.02 13.54 4.07
N SER A 103 -12.03 14.36 4.35
CA SER A 103 -12.50 14.64 5.71
C SER A 103 -13.62 13.70 6.16
N SER A 104 -14.30 13.03 5.23
CA SER A 104 -15.37 12.08 5.53
C SER A 104 -15.40 10.95 4.49
N SER A 105 -15.62 9.71 4.94
CA SER A 105 -15.77 8.56 4.05
C SER A 105 -17.16 7.97 4.19
N SER A 106 -17.80 7.71 3.06
CA SER A 106 -18.99 6.88 2.96
C SER A 106 -18.67 5.39 2.83
N LEU A 107 -17.41 4.98 3.01
CA LEU A 107 -17.00 3.58 2.93
C LEU A 107 -17.69 2.79 4.03
N THR A 108 -18.29 1.66 3.65
CA THR A 108 -19.07 0.83 4.58
C THR A 108 -18.34 -0.46 4.92
N ILE A 109 -17.96 -1.23 3.91
CA ILE A 109 -17.29 -2.51 4.06
C ILE A 109 -16.06 -2.54 3.16
N ALA A 110 -14.93 -2.96 3.72
CA ALA A 110 -13.70 -3.23 2.99
C ALA A 110 -13.39 -4.73 3.05
N ARG A 111 -13.31 -5.40 1.90
CA ARG A 111 -12.97 -6.82 1.77
C ARG A 111 -11.58 -7.00 1.19
N ARG A 112 -10.73 -7.74 1.89
CA ARG A 112 -9.34 -7.98 1.48
C ARG A 112 -9.30 -8.75 0.15
N ARG A 113 -8.55 -8.22 -0.81
CA ARG A 113 -8.20 -8.88 -2.08
C ARG A 113 -6.72 -9.21 -2.17
N PHE A 114 -5.88 -8.37 -1.59
CA PHE A 114 -4.46 -8.63 -1.38
C PHE A 114 -4.08 -8.22 0.04
N ARG A 115 -2.85 -8.55 0.47
CA ARG A 115 -2.34 -8.20 1.80
C ARG A 115 -2.53 -6.72 2.18
N SER A 116 -2.56 -5.82 1.19
CA SER A 116 -2.73 -4.38 1.42
C SER A 116 -3.77 -3.73 0.50
N LEU A 117 -4.55 -4.52 -0.24
CA LEU A 117 -5.63 -4.00 -1.08
C LEU A 117 -6.96 -4.56 -0.61
N PHE A 118 -7.91 -3.66 -0.44
CA PHE A 118 -9.28 -3.98 -0.11
C PHE A 118 -10.17 -3.46 -1.21
N GLU A 119 -11.12 -4.28 -1.61
CA GLU A 119 -12.27 -3.84 -2.37
C GLU A 119 -13.25 -3.19 -1.40
N VAL A 120 -13.62 -1.95 -1.67
CA VAL A 120 -14.56 -1.20 -0.84
C VAL A 120 -15.90 -1.12 -1.54
N ALA A 121 -16.98 -1.33 -0.79
CA ALA A 121 -18.30 -0.95 -1.23
C ALA A 121 -18.50 0.55 -0.91
N GLY A 122 -18.86 1.32 -1.94
CA GLY A 122 -19.47 2.64 -1.75
C GLY A 122 -20.83 2.52 -1.06
N PRO A 123 -21.45 3.63 -0.66
CA PRO A 123 -22.85 3.66 -0.23
C PRO A 123 -23.77 3.09 -1.30
#